data_AF-A0A2M8F446-F1
#
_entry.id   AF-A0A2M8F446-F1
#
_cell.length_a   1.000
_cell.length_b   1.000
_cell.length_c   1.000
_cell.angle_alpha   90.00
_cell.angle_beta   90.00
_cell.angle_gamma   90.00
#
_symmetry.space_group_name_H-M   'P 1'
#
loop_
_entity.id
_entity.type
_entity.pdbx_description
1 polymer ?
#
loop_
_entity_poly.entity_id
_entity_poly.type
_entity_poly.pdbx_seq_one_letter_code
_entity_poly.pdbx_strand_id
1 'polypeptide(L)'
;MKTNIRGRHILVVEDIIDTGLTIKKIDKHLRQKKPASLTTFALLEKPERRKVDFQVDYIGFKIPNVFVEGYGLDWDQFGRFNQDIFVGPVKPNHR
;
A
#
# COMPACT_ATOMS: atom_id res chain seq x y z
N MET A 1 3.95 4.60 -17.41
CA MET A 1 2.85 3.65 -17.63
C MET A 1 2.46 3.69 -19.10
N LYS A 2 2.75 2.64 -19.88
CA LYS A 2 2.50 2.62 -21.34
C LYS A 2 1.04 2.31 -21.70
N THR A 3 0.27 1.77 -20.76
CA THR A 3 -1.14 1.39 -20.95
C THR A 3 -2.08 2.57 -20.76
N ASN A 4 -2.97 2.81 -21.72
CA ASN A 4 -4.06 3.76 -21.59
C ASN A 4 -5.15 3.21 -20.65
N ILE A 5 -5.52 3.99 -19.63
CA ILE A 5 -6.53 3.63 -18.63
C ILE A 5 -7.81 4.48 -18.71
N ARG A 6 -7.90 5.40 -19.67
CA ARG A 6 -9.08 6.26 -19.84
C ARG A 6 -10.32 5.39 -20.06
N GLY A 7 -11.38 5.67 -19.30
CA GLY A 7 -12.65 4.94 -19.39
C GLY A 7 -12.59 3.48 -18.91
N ARG A 8 -11.52 3.05 -18.21
CA ARG A 8 -11.41 1.71 -17.62
C ARG A 8 -11.69 1.73 -16.12
N HIS A 9 -12.18 0.61 -15.58
CA HIS A 9 -12.25 0.39 -14.14
C HIS A 9 -10.87 -0.02 -13.64
N ILE A 10 -10.33 0.73 -12.67
CA ILE A 10 -8.98 0.52 -12.15
C ILE A 10 -9.06 0.20 -10.66
N LEU A 11 -8.44 -0.92 -10.27
CA LEU A 11 -8.16 -1.27 -8.88
C LEU A 11 -6.67 -1.08 -8.62
N VAL A 12 -6.34 -0.21 -7.67
CA VAL A 12 -4.98 -0.08 -7.14
C VAL A 12 -4.84 -1.03 -5.97
N VAL A 13 -3.84 -1.91 -6.02
CA VAL A 13 -3.55 -2.89 -4.97
C VAL A 13 -2.21 -2.53 -4.35
N GLU A 14 -2.22 -2.23 -3.05
CA GLU A 14 -1.03 -1.97 -2.25
C GLU A 14 -0.82 -3.08 -1.21
N ASP A 15 0.43 -3.33 -0.86
CA ASP A 15 0.80 -4.26 0.21
C ASP A 15 0.50 -3.66 1.59
N ILE A 16 0.93 -2.42 1.83
CA ILE A 16 0.78 -1.76 3.13
C ILE A 16 0.57 -0.26 2.99
N ILE A 17 -0.43 0.25 3.71
CA ILE A 17 -0.65 1.67 3.89
C ILE A 17 -0.09 2.11 5.23
N ASP A 18 0.97 2.89 5.12
CA ASP A 18 1.69 3.46 6.24
C ASP A 18 1.30 4.94 6.42
N THR A 19 2.11 5.88 5.96
CA THR A 19 1.75 7.31 6.01
C THR A 19 0.59 7.72 5.11
N GLY A 20 0.26 6.91 4.10
CA GLY A 20 -0.75 7.20 3.07
C GLY A 20 -0.29 8.19 1.98
N LEU A 21 0.93 8.73 2.05
CA LEU A 21 1.42 9.71 1.08
C LEU A 21 1.56 9.12 -0.33
N THR A 22 2.03 7.88 -0.44
CA THR A 22 2.23 7.18 -1.72
C THR A 22 0.90 6.96 -2.44
N ILE A 23 -0.07 6.32 -1.76
CA ILE A 23 -1.38 6.05 -2.37
C ILE A 23 -2.11 7.33 -2.76
N LYS A 24 -2.00 8.41 -1.97
CA LYS A 24 -2.58 9.72 -2.32
C LYS A 24 -1.99 10.30 -3.60
N LYS A 25 -0.67 10.14 -3.81
CA LYS A 25 0.01 10.56 -5.05
C LYS A 25 -0.42 9.70 -6.24
N ILE A 26 -0.50 8.38 -6.05
CA ILE A 26 -0.95 7.43 -7.07
C ILE A 26 -2.39 7.74 -7.49
N ASP A 27 -3.30 7.86 -6.52
CA ASP A 27 -4.70 8.21 -6.76
C ASP A 27 -4.83 9.51 -7.57
N LYS A 28 -4.16 10.58 -7.13
CA LYS A 28 -4.15 11.86 -7.85
C LYS A 28 -3.65 11.70 -9.29
N HIS A 29 -2.56 10.96 -9.50
CA HIS A 29 -1.99 10.73 -10.83
C HIS A 29 -2.92 9.92 -11.73
N LEU A 30 -3.58 8.88 -11.20
CA LEU A 30 -4.47 8.01 -11.97
C LEU A 30 -5.79 8.71 -12.31
N ARG A 31 -6.37 9.50 -11.39
CA ARG A 31 -7.59 10.29 -11.65
C ARG A 31 -7.42 11.27 -12.80
N GLN A 32 -6.25 11.88 -12.95
CA GLN A 32 -5.94 12.78 -14.08
C GLN A 32 -6.04 12.10 -15.45
N LYS A 33 -5.92 10.77 -15.50
CA LYS A 33 -6.05 9.97 -16.73
C LYS A 33 -7.51 9.59 -17.06
N LYS A 34 -8.47 10.03 -16.25
CA LYS A 34 -9.91 9.84 -16.45
C LYS A 34 -10.34 8.36 -16.61
N PRO A 35 -10.04 7.49 -15.63
CA PRO A 35 -10.60 6.14 -15.60
C PRO A 35 -12.13 6.20 -15.43
N ALA A 36 -12.84 5.12 -15.76
CA ALA A 36 -14.28 5.01 -15.50
C ALA A 36 -14.57 4.91 -13.99
N SER A 37 -13.72 4.18 -13.26
CA SER A 37 -13.68 4.20 -11.80
C SER A 37 -12.26 3.98 -11.32
N LEU A 38 -11.98 4.45 -10.11
CA LEU A 38 -10.73 4.20 -9.41
C LEU A 38 -11.05 3.75 -7.99
N THR A 39 -10.63 2.54 -7.68
CA THR A 39 -10.83 1.87 -6.39
C THR A 39 -9.48 1.46 -5.83
N THR A 40 -9.36 1.43 -4.51
CA THR A 40 -8.12 1.16 -3.78
C THR A 40 -8.32 0.00 -2.81
N PHE A 41 -7.37 -0.93 -2.82
CA PHE A 41 -7.26 -2.01 -1.85
C PHE A 41 -5.86 -1.98 -1.24
N ALA A 42 -5.77 -2.22 0.05
CA ALA A 42 -4.52 -2.51 0.71
C ALA A 42 -4.63 -3.75 1.58
N LEU A 43 -3.62 -4.62 1.55
CA LEU A 43 -3.58 -5.79 2.42
C LEU A 43 -3.44 -5.37 3.88
N LEU A 44 -2.52 -4.45 4.18
CA LEU A 44 -2.24 -3.97 5.54
C LEU A 44 -2.45 -2.46 5.68
N GLU A 45 -2.88 -2.01 6.85
CA GLU A 45 -2.91 -0.60 7.24
C GLU A 45 -2.29 -0.41 8.62
N LYS A 46 -1.51 0.66 8.80
CA LYS A 46 -1.01 1.17 10.08
C LYS A 46 -1.69 2.49 10.44
N PRO A 47 -2.86 2.47 11.10
CA PRO A 47 -3.67 3.68 11.32
C PRO A 47 -2.91 4.79 12.05
N GLU A 48 -2.09 4.43 13.03
CA GLU A 48 -1.32 5.38 13.85
C GLU A 48 -0.21 6.12 13.08
N ARG A 49 0.15 5.67 11.86
CA ARG A 49 1.15 6.33 11.03
C ARG A 49 0.57 7.23 9.96
N ARG A 50 -0.75 7.32 9.84
CA ARG A 50 -1.43 8.15 8.84
C ARG A 50 -1.02 9.62 8.97
N LYS A 51 -0.59 10.21 7.85
CA LYS A 51 -0.24 11.64 7.74
C LYS A 51 -1.13 12.41 6.78
N VAL A 52 -2.05 11.72 6.11
CA VAL A 52 -2.96 12.32 5.15
C VAL A 52 -4.36 11.81 5.38
N ASP A 53 -5.31 12.71 5.19
CA ASP A 53 -6.71 12.35 5.00
C ASP A 53 -6.86 11.74 3.60
N PHE A 54 -6.80 10.41 3.54
CA PHE A 54 -7.02 9.60 2.36
C PHE A 54 -7.57 8.24 2.80
N GLN A 55 -8.83 8.00 2.47
CA GLN A 55 -9.50 6.73 2.73
C GLN A 55 -9.18 5.72 1.63
N VAL A 56 -8.80 4.51 2.03
CA VAL A 56 -8.66 3.37 1.13
C VAL A 56 -9.97 2.61 1.16
N ASP A 57 -10.47 2.18 0.00
CA ASP A 57 -11.81 1.60 -0.12
C ASP A 57 -11.91 0.23 0.57
N TYR A 58 -10.85 -0.57 0.48
CA TYR A 58 -10.78 -1.89 1.08
C TYR A 58 -9.47 -2.10 1.84
N ILE A 59 -9.58 -2.54 3.09
CA ILE A 59 -8.45 -2.90 3.94
C ILE A 59 -8.57 -4.38 4.32
N GLY A 60 -7.52 -5.16 4.10
CA GLY A 60 -7.44 -6.55 4.58
C GLY A 60 -7.32 -6.61 6.11
N PHE A 61 -6.23 -6.05 6.64
CA PHE A 61 -5.94 -6.07 8.07
C PHE A 61 -5.41 -4.72 8.56
N LYS A 62 -5.86 -4.29 9.74
CA LYS A 62 -5.25 -3.18 10.49
C LYS A 62 -4.24 -3.76 11.46
N ILE A 63 -3.01 -3.29 11.40
CA ILE A 63 -1.91 -3.76 12.24
C ILE A 63 -1.31 -2.61 13.06
N PRO A 64 -0.69 -2.90 14.21
CA PRO A 64 0.10 -1.92 14.93
C PRO A 64 1.33 -1.50 14.10
N ASN A 65 2.00 -0.45 14.55
CA ASN A 65 3.22 0.09 13.99
C ASN A 65 4.41 -0.80 14.37
N VAL A 66 4.45 -1.97 13.75
CA VAL A 66 5.54 -2.92 13.83
C VAL A 66 6.13 -3.16 12.45
N PHE A 67 7.39 -3.56 12.37
CA PHE A 67 7.97 -3.97 11.11
C PHE A 67 7.41 -5.34 10.71
N VAL A 68 7.10 -5.51 9.42
CA VAL A 68 6.54 -6.76 8.88
C VAL A 68 7.23 -7.13 7.57
N GLU A 69 7.36 -8.43 7.32
CA GLU A 69 7.85 -9.03 6.09
C GLU A 69 7.04 -10.27 5.73
N GLY A 70 7.27 -10.85 4.55
CA GLY A 70 6.50 -12.00 4.07
C GLY A 70 5.30 -11.60 3.24
N TYR A 71 4.70 -12.55 2.52
CA TYR A 71 3.58 -12.32 1.60
C TYR A 71 3.85 -11.18 0.59
N GLY A 72 5.08 -11.13 0.06
CA GLY A 72 5.54 -10.08 -0.85
C GLY A 72 6.20 -8.86 -0.19
N LEU A 73 5.99 -8.64 1.11
CA LEU A 73 6.68 -7.60 1.90
C LEU A 73 8.13 -8.04 2.18
N ASP A 74 9.04 -7.07 2.26
CA ASP A 74 10.47 -7.34 2.38
C ASP A 74 11.21 -6.53 3.42
N TRP A 75 12.32 -7.12 3.88
CA TRP A 75 13.42 -6.43 4.53
C TRP A 75 14.67 -6.53 3.66
N ASP A 76 15.06 -5.43 3.02
CA ASP A 76 16.24 -5.40 2.13
C ASP A 76 16.18 -6.51 1.04
N GLN A 77 15.00 -6.67 0.43
CA GLN A 77 14.65 -7.74 -0.53
C GLN A 77 14.52 -9.16 0.06
N PHE A 78 14.83 -9.39 1.33
CA PHE A 78 14.62 -10.68 2.00
C PHE A 78 13.17 -10.84 2.47
N GLY A 79 12.72 -12.09 2.63
CA GLY A 79 11.43 -12.44 3.21
C GLY A 79 10.23 -12.45 2.25
N ARG A 80 10.32 -11.88 1.04
CA ARG A 80 9.19 -11.75 0.09
C ARG A 80 8.44 -13.06 -0.21
N PHE A 81 9.17 -14.17 -0.26
CA PHE A 81 8.64 -15.49 -0.64
C PHE A 81 8.01 -16.26 0.51
N ASN A 82 8.10 -15.75 1.74
CA ASN A 82 7.45 -16.37 2.89
C ASN A 82 5.92 -16.32 2.69
N GLN A 83 5.24 -17.43 2.98
CA GLN A 83 3.81 -17.57 2.72
C GLN A 83 2.93 -16.80 3.72
N ASP A 84 3.46 -16.54 4.91
CA ASP A 84 2.78 -15.80 5.98
C ASP A 84 3.41 -14.42 6.18
N ILE A 85 2.69 -13.56 6.91
CA ILE A 85 3.18 -12.25 7.35
C ILE A 85 3.84 -12.41 8.72
N PHE A 86 5.12 -12.06 8.81
CA PHE A 86 5.91 -12.14 10.02
C PHE A 86 6.15 -10.75 10.60
N VAL A 87 6.10 -10.63 11.93
CA VAL A 87 6.57 -9.44 12.63
C VAL A 87 8.08 -9.55 12.78
N GLY A 88 8.80 -8.69 12.07
CA GLY A 88 10.25 -8.64 12.15
C GLY A 88 10.73 -7.79 13.34
N PRO A 89 12.03 -7.85 13.67
CA PRO A 89 12.61 -7.00 14.71
C PRO A 89 12.41 -5.52 14.37
N VAL A 90 12.42 -4.66 15.39
CA VAL A 90 12.35 -3.20 15.20
C VAL A 90 13.44 -2.81 14.20
N LYS A 91 13.04 -2.22 13.07
CA LYS A 91 13.96 -1.81 12.01
C LYS A 91 15.05 -0.93 12.66
N PRO A 92 16.34 -1.32 12.63
CA PRO A 92 17.38 -0.43 13.11
C PRO A 92 17.29 0.86 12.30
N ASN A 93 17.32 2.01 12.98
CA ASN A 93 17.22 3.34 12.38
C ASN A 93 18.12 3.45 11.14
N HIS A 94 17.57 3.19 9.95
CA HIS A 94 18.20 3.56 8.70
C HIS A 94 17.78 5.01 8.45
N ARG A 95 18.75 5.90 8.64
CA ARG A 95 18.72 7.27 8.12
C ARG A 95 18.51 7.25 6.61
#